data_AF-A0A7U9N176-F1
#
_entry.id   AF-A0A7U9N176-F1
#
_cell.length_a   1.000
_cell.length_b   1.000
_cell.length_c   1.000
_cell.angle_alpha   90.00
_cell.angle_beta   90.00
_cell.angle_gamma   90.00
#
_symmetry.space_group_name_H-M   'P 1'
#
loop_
_entity.id
_entity.type
_entity.pdbx_description
1 polymer ?
#
loop_
_entity_poly.entity_id
_entity_poly.type
_entity_poly.pdbx_seq_one_letter_code
_entity_poly.pdbx_strand_id
1 'polypeptide(L)'
;MRMAFQRLTKLPENFKFIADGYSTYPLAAMMFAKKFGKAFTFRITQVIGLTNDDAVSTEHRPFKQMIEQLNRTYKVSYRHTNGFDNIDGASYDLALWGAYYNFLRPHKHNKYKVLNKTEVLQGADSIPGKWQFLIFLGQQTILNIQKNSAA
;
A
#
# COMPACT_ATOMS: atom_id res chain seq x y z
N MET A 1 -3.86 3.97 8.11
CA MET A 1 -2.95 4.63 9.07
C MET A 1 -2.46 3.74 10.20
N ARG A 2 -3.33 3.04 10.96
CA ARG A 2 -2.89 2.21 12.12
C ARG A 2 -1.81 1.17 11.78
N MET A 3 -1.98 0.40 10.70
CA MET A 3 -0.98 -0.58 10.27
C MET A 3 0.34 0.06 9.81
N ALA A 4 0.25 1.20 9.10
CA ALA A 4 1.44 1.91 8.60
C ALA A 4 2.34 2.44 9.74
N PHE A 5 1.75 2.79 10.88
CA PHE A 5 2.49 3.29 12.04
C PHE A 5 2.79 2.24 13.11
N GLN A 6 2.33 0.99 12.94
CA GLN A 6 2.40 -0.05 13.97
C GLN A 6 3.83 -0.36 14.43
N ARG A 7 4.81 -0.26 13.54
CA ARG A 7 6.22 -0.54 13.83
C ARG A 7 7.03 0.69 14.25
N LEU A 8 6.40 1.87 14.30
CA LEU A 8 7.07 3.09 14.70
C LEU A 8 6.88 3.32 16.20
N THR A 9 7.93 3.76 16.87
CA THR A 9 7.87 4.22 18.27
C THR A 9 7.64 5.73 18.37
N LYS A 10 8.12 6.49 17.37
CA LYS A 10 7.88 7.92 17.19
C LYS A 10 7.87 8.26 15.70
N LEU A 11 7.21 9.37 15.34
CA LEU A 11 7.32 9.91 13.99
C LEU A 11 8.70 10.52 13.73
N PRO A 12 9.24 10.44 12.50
CA PRO A 12 10.45 11.17 12.10
C PRO A 12 10.29 12.68 12.25
N GLU A 13 11.39 13.40 12.50
CA GLU A 13 11.37 14.86 12.69
C GLU A 13 10.82 15.62 11.49
N ASN A 14 11.15 15.18 10.27
CA ASN A 14 10.70 15.79 9.02
C ASN A 14 9.44 15.12 8.43
N PHE A 15 8.62 14.51 9.29
CA PHE A 15 7.42 13.81 8.83
C PHE A 15 6.37 14.79 8.28
N LYS A 16 6.00 14.60 7.00
CA LYS A 16 4.90 15.32 6.35
C LYS A 16 3.78 14.34 6.01
N PHE A 17 2.59 14.56 6.57
CA PHE A 17 1.40 13.78 6.21
C PHE A 17 0.63 14.52 5.12
N ILE A 18 0.62 13.97 3.92
CA ILE A 18 -0.04 14.53 2.74
C ILE A 18 -1.26 13.67 2.43
N ALA A 19 -2.44 14.29 2.34
CA ALA A 19 -3.69 13.58 2.07
C ALA A 19 -4.60 14.39 1.15
N ASP A 20 -5.63 13.73 0.62
CA ASP A 20 -6.73 14.43 -0.03
C ASP A 20 -7.56 15.22 1.01
N GLY A 21 -8.56 15.95 0.53
CA GLY A 21 -9.45 16.77 1.38
C GLY A 21 -10.47 15.98 2.19
N TYR A 22 -10.29 14.67 2.42
CA TYR A 22 -11.28 13.87 3.12
C TYR A 22 -11.26 14.13 4.63
N SER A 23 -12.44 14.29 5.23
CA SER A 23 -12.59 14.76 6.61
C SER A 23 -12.14 13.75 7.67
N THR A 24 -11.95 12.47 7.31
CA THR A 24 -11.50 11.46 8.28
C THR A 24 -10.02 11.58 8.63
N TYR A 25 -9.19 12.23 7.80
CA TYR A 25 -7.77 12.41 8.10
C TYR A 25 -7.56 13.31 9.34
N PRO A 26 -8.17 14.51 9.43
CA PRO A 26 -8.14 15.32 10.66
C PRO A 26 -8.57 14.54 11.90
N LEU A 27 -9.68 13.80 11.81
CA LEU A 27 -10.19 12.99 12.92
C LEU A 27 -9.18 11.90 13.34
N ALA A 28 -8.57 11.23 12.36
CA ALA A 28 -7.54 10.24 12.63
C ALA A 28 -6.32 10.87 13.32
N ALA A 29 -5.82 12.02 12.84
CA ALA A 29 -4.69 12.70 13.47
C ALA A 29 -4.99 13.09 14.94
N MET A 30 -6.20 13.57 15.23
CA MET A 30 -6.65 13.83 16.61
C MET A 30 -6.65 12.55 17.45
N MET A 31 -7.16 11.44 16.91
CA MET A 31 -7.15 10.15 17.60
C MET A 31 -5.72 9.62 17.85
N PHE A 32 -4.81 9.79 16.89
CA PHE A 32 -3.40 9.42 17.07
C PHE A 32 -2.73 10.26 18.15
N ALA A 33 -2.95 11.58 18.15
CA ALA A 33 -2.45 12.48 19.19
C ALA A 33 -3.02 12.12 20.58
N LYS A 34 -4.31 11.79 20.66
CA LYS A 34 -4.95 11.36 21.92
C LYS A 34 -4.38 10.04 22.45
N LYS A 35 -4.15 9.06 21.57
CA LYS A 35 -3.72 7.72 21.97
C LYS A 35 -2.21 7.58 22.22
N PHE A 36 -1.40 8.30 21.45
CA PHE A 36 0.06 8.13 21.44
C PHE A 36 0.83 9.43 21.78
N GLY A 37 0.11 10.50 22.09
CA GLY A 37 0.69 11.76 22.56
C GLY A 37 1.53 12.50 21.52
N LYS A 38 2.50 13.27 22.02
CA LYS A 38 3.39 14.12 21.19
C LYS A 38 4.19 13.33 20.15
N ALA A 39 4.51 12.06 20.44
CA ALA A 39 5.29 11.21 19.54
C ALA A 39 4.61 10.92 18.20
N PHE A 40 3.27 11.06 18.13
CA PHE A 40 2.46 10.87 16.92
C PHE A 40 1.54 12.07 16.64
N THR A 41 1.97 13.27 17.02
CA THR A 41 1.30 14.50 16.62
C THR A 41 1.88 14.97 15.30
N PHE A 42 1.03 15.17 14.29
CA PHE A 42 1.44 15.61 12.96
C PHE A 42 0.40 16.53 12.33
N ARG A 43 0.88 17.45 11.48
CA ARG A 43 0.02 18.32 10.67
C ARG A 43 -0.31 17.63 9.36
N ILE A 44 -1.57 17.72 8.96
CA ILE A 44 -2.04 17.23 7.67
C ILE A 44 -1.89 18.36 6.66
N THR A 45 -1.23 18.05 5.55
CA THR A 45 -1.16 18.91 4.38
C THR A 45 -2.17 18.38 3.37
N GLN A 46 -3.26 19.12 3.18
CA GLN A 46 -4.34 18.71 2.29
C GLN A 46 -4.04 19.13 0.85
N VAL A 47 -4.28 18.23 -0.10
CA VAL A 47 -4.16 18.51 -1.55
C VAL A 47 -5.53 18.28 -2.20
N ILE A 48 -6.28 19.36 -2.37
CA ILE A 48 -7.66 19.34 -2.88
C ILE A 48 -7.65 19.57 -4.40
N GLY A 49 -8.54 18.88 -5.12
CA GLY A 49 -8.76 19.11 -6.56
C GLY A 49 -7.66 18.62 -7.53
N LEU A 50 -7.94 18.79 -8.82
CA LEU A 50 -7.00 18.68 -9.95
C LEU A 50 -6.65 20.07 -10.52
N THR A 51 -7.22 21.15 -10.00
CA THR A 51 -6.93 22.55 -10.36
C THR A 51 -5.96 23.16 -9.35
N ASN A 52 -5.13 24.10 -9.81
CA ASN A 52 -4.13 24.76 -8.97
C ASN A 52 -4.80 25.96 -8.30
N ASP A 53 -5.46 25.73 -7.17
CA ASP A 53 -6.11 26.83 -6.46
C ASP A 53 -5.19 27.43 -5.36
N ASP A 54 -4.13 26.72 -4.93
CA ASP A 54 -3.19 27.16 -3.88
C ASP A 54 -1.74 26.68 -4.09
N ALA A 55 -0.75 27.49 -3.65
CA ALA A 55 0.69 27.19 -3.77
C ALA A 55 1.14 25.90 -3.03
N VAL A 56 0.51 25.57 -1.91
CA VAL A 56 0.76 24.33 -1.15
C VAL A 56 0.33 23.09 -1.94
N SER A 57 -0.76 23.22 -2.69
CA SER A 57 -1.25 22.15 -3.57
C SER A 57 -0.28 21.92 -4.73
N THR A 58 0.45 22.95 -5.19
CA THR A 58 1.45 22.82 -6.27
C THR A 58 2.67 21.99 -5.85
N GLU A 59 3.23 22.22 -4.66
CA GLU A 59 4.42 21.48 -4.17
C GLU A 59 4.12 19.98 -3.99
N HIS A 60 2.95 19.66 -3.42
CA HIS A 60 2.61 18.29 -3.02
C HIS A 60 1.75 17.53 -4.05
N ARG A 61 1.43 18.17 -5.19
CA ARG A 61 0.68 17.58 -6.31
C ARG A 61 1.25 16.27 -6.86
N PRO A 62 2.58 16.11 -7.03
CA PRO A 62 3.15 14.89 -7.59
C PRO A 62 2.76 13.64 -6.79
N PHE A 63 2.65 13.76 -5.47
CA PHE A 63 2.23 12.66 -4.60
C PHE A 63 0.77 12.25 -4.86
N LYS A 64 -0.12 13.22 -5.05
CA LYS A 64 -1.52 12.94 -5.39
C LYS A 64 -1.63 12.26 -6.75
N GLN A 65 -0.92 12.76 -7.76
CA GLN A 65 -0.90 12.15 -9.10
C GLN A 65 -0.41 10.70 -9.07
N MET A 66 0.61 10.41 -8.27
CA MET A 66 1.12 9.04 -8.08
C MET A 66 0.04 8.10 -7.51
N ILE A 67 -0.68 8.54 -6.47
CA ILE A 67 -1.77 7.75 -5.86
C ILE A 67 -2.96 7.59 -6.81
N GLU A 68 -3.34 8.64 -7.55
CA GLU A 68 -4.42 8.56 -8.54
C GLU A 68 -4.07 7.60 -9.69
N GLN A 69 -2.83 7.62 -10.16
CA GLN A 69 -2.35 6.69 -11.19
C GLN A 69 -2.33 5.24 -10.68
N LEU A 70 -1.94 5.03 -9.42
CA LEU A 70 -2.01 3.74 -8.74
C LEU A 70 -3.46 3.23 -8.70
N ASN A 71 -4.38 4.04 -8.17
CA ASN A 71 -5.80 3.71 -8.05
C ASN A 71 -6.46 3.43 -9.39
N ARG A 72 -6.11 4.21 -10.43
CA ARG A 72 -6.59 3.97 -11.79
C ARG A 72 -6.07 2.65 -12.33
N THR A 73 -4.79 2.33 -12.09
CA THR A 73 -4.21 1.05 -12.52
C THR A 73 -4.91 -0.13 -11.85
N TYR A 74 -5.18 -0.03 -10.54
CA TYR A 74 -5.95 -1.02 -9.79
C TYR A 74 -7.37 -1.19 -10.34
N LYS A 75 -8.10 -0.08 -10.56
CA LYS A 75 -9.45 -0.13 -11.11
C LYS A 75 -9.51 -0.78 -12.49
N VAL A 76 -8.47 -0.62 -13.32
CA VAL A 76 -8.39 -1.27 -14.64
C VAL A 76 -8.24 -2.79 -14.52
N SER A 77 -7.39 -3.29 -13.59
CA SER A 77 -7.28 -4.73 -13.33
C SER A 77 -8.51 -5.32 -12.64
N TYR A 78 -9.30 -4.50 -11.95
CA TYR A 78 -10.53 -4.97 -11.32
C TYR A 78 -11.72 -4.97 -12.29
N ARG A 79 -11.78 -4.04 -13.25
CA ARG A 79 -12.99 -3.81 -14.06
C ARG A 79 -13.46 -5.04 -14.85
N HIS A 80 -12.56 -5.95 -15.18
CA HIS A 80 -12.88 -7.18 -15.91
C HIS A 80 -13.39 -8.33 -15.03
N THR A 81 -13.30 -8.24 -13.70
CA THR A 81 -13.76 -9.31 -12.78
C THR A 81 -15.23 -9.19 -12.42
N ASN A 82 -15.95 -8.16 -12.89
CA ASN A 82 -17.37 -7.89 -12.60
C ASN A 82 -17.73 -7.76 -11.11
N GLY A 83 -16.75 -7.65 -10.21
CA GLY A 83 -17.00 -7.73 -8.78
C GLY A 83 -15.95 -8.54 -8.04
N PHE A 84 -16.22 -8.75 -6.76
CA PHE A 84 -15.42 -9.59 -5.86
C PHE A 84 -16.20 -10.79 -5.31
N ASP A 85 -17.48 -10.93 -5.68
CA ASP A 85 -18.50 -11.84 -5.14
C ASP A 85 -18.78 -11.71 -3.63
N ASN A 86 -17.75 -11.61 -2.79
CA ASN A 86 -17.83 -11.47 -1.34
C ASN A 86 -16.65 -10.65 -0.76
N ILE A 87 -16.67 -10.41 0.57
CA ILE A 87 -15.66 -9.60 1.28
C ILE A 87 -14.28 -10.27 1.27
N ASP A 88 -14.24 -11.60 1.36
CA ASP A 88 -12.98 -12.35 1.34
C ASP A 88 -12.33 -12.26 -0.04
N GLY A 89 -13.12 -12.38 -1.11
CA GLY A 89 -12.69 -12.19 -2.50
C GLY A 89 -12.09 -10.81 -2.72
N ALA A 90 -12.68 -9.77 -2.15
CA ALA A 90 -12.14 -8.40 -2.21
C ALA A 90 -10.79 -8.30 -1.48
N SER A 91 -10.67 -8.99 -0.34
CA SER A 91 -9.42 -9.04 0.44
C SER A 91 -8.32 -9.80 -0.30
N TYR A 92 -8.65 -10.93 -0.91
CA TYR A 92 -7.73 -11.75 -1.70
C TYR A 92 -7.26 -11.02 -2.95
N ASP A 93 -8.17 -10.39 -3.70
CA ASP A 93 -7.81 -9.62 -4.90
C ASP A 93 -6.84 -8.48 -4.54
N LEU A 94 -7.16 -7.69 -3.52
CA LEU A 94 -6.29 -6.59 -3.11
C LEU A 94 -4.91 -7.07 -2.65
N ALA A 95 -4.85 -8.20 -1.93
CA ALA A 95 -3.59 -8.81 -1.50
C ALA A 95 -2.76 -9.32 -2.69
N LEU A 96 -3.40 -10.03 -3.63
CA LEU A 96 -2.75 -10.56 -4.84
C LEU A 96 -2.29 -9.43 -5.75
N TRP A 97 -3.11 -8.41 -5.95
CA TRP A 97 -2.76 -7.24 -6.73
C TRP A 97 -1.61 -6.47 -6.09
N GLY A 98 -1.62 -6.30 -4.77
CA GLY A 98 -0.52 -5.71 -4.02
C GLY A 98 0.78 -6.49 -4.18
N ALA A 99 0.71 -7.83 -4.12
CA ALA A 99 1.86 -8.69 -4.34
C ALA A 99 2.40 -8.55 -5.78
N TYR A 100 1.50 -8.61 -6.76
CA TYR A 100 1.84 -8.43 -8.17
C TYR A 100 2.48 -7.06 -8.43
N TYR A 101 1.85 -5.97 -7.98
CA TYR A 101 2.29 -4.61 -8.26
C TYR A 101 3.68 -4.32 -7.65
N ASN A 102 3.94 -4.79 -6.43
CA ASN A 102 5.18 -4.46 -5.73
C ASN A 102 6.35 -5.41 -6.07
N PHE A 103 6.08 -6.71 -6.19
CA PHE A 103 7.14 -7.74 -6.25
C PHE A 103 7.32 -8.38 -7.63
N LEU A 104 6.30 -8.34 -8.50
CA LEU A 104 6.32 -9.05 -9.79
C LEU A 104 6.32 -8.11 -10.99
N ARG A 105 5.58 -7.00 -10.91
CA ARG A 105 5.39 -6.07 -12.02
C ARG A 105 6.62 -5.17 -12.22
N PRO A 106 7.22 -5.15 -13.41
CA PRO A 106 8.24 -4.17 -13.75
C PRO A 106 7.61 -2.79 -13.99
N HIS A 107 8.25 -1.73 -13.50
CA HIS A 107 7.75 -0.36 -13.65
C HIS A 107 8.65 0.49 -14.54
N LYS A 108 8.07 1.18 -15.52
CA LYS A 108 8.80 2.06 -16.45
C LYS A 108 9.61 3.14 -15.71
N HIS A 109 9.00 3.80 -14.73
CA HIS A 109 9.65 4.83 -13.91
C HIS A 109 10.79 4.26 -13.05
N ASN A 110 10.79 2.95 -12.77
CA ASN A 110 11.82 2.26 -12.02
C ASN A 110 12.77 1.47 -12.93
N LYS A 111 13.05 1.96 -14.15
CA LYS A 111 13.95 1.31 -15.12
C LYS A 111 13.59 -0.15 -15.41
N TYR A 112 12.29 -0.43 -15.52
CA TYR A 112 11.74 -1.78 -15.73
C TYR A 112 12.08 -2.79 -14.62
N LYS A 113 12.36 -2.30 -13.41
CA LYS A 113 12.57 -3.13 -12.22
C LYS A 113 11.30 -3.14 -11.35
N VAL A 114 11.14 -4.21 -10.57
CA VAL A 114 10.13 -4.32 -9.52
C VAL A 114 10.42 -3.33 -8.39
N LEU A 115 9.40 -2.89 -7.66
CA LEU A 115 9.55 -1.91 -6.58
C LEU A 115 10.29 -2.53 -5.38
N ASN A 116 9.86 -3.73 -4.99
CA ASN A 116 10.41 -4.46 -3.86
C ASN A 116 11.10 -5.72 -4.37
N LYS A 117 12.41 -5.80 -4.12
CA LYS A 117 13.20 -6.98 -4.46
C LYS A 117 13.26 -7.93 -3.27
N THR A 118 13.12 -9.22 -3.54
CA THR A 118 13.33 -10.28 -2.57
C THR A 118 14.23 -11.34 -3.19
N GLU A 119 15.18 -11.87 -2.42
CA GLU A 119 16.14 -12.89 -2.90
C GLU A 119 15.41 -14.13 -3.41
N VAL A 120 14.37 -14.56 -2.69
CA VAL A 120 13.57 -15.74 -3.02
C VAL A 120 12.91 -15.66 -4.41
N LEU A 121 12.47 -14.46 -4.82
CA LEU A 121 11.83 -14.28 -6.13
C LEU A 121 12.83 -13.99 -7.26
N GLN A 122 14.09 -13.66 -6.94
CA GLN A 122 15.14 -13.47 -7.94
C GLN A 122 15.65 -14.80 -8.52
N GLY A 123 15.47 -15.91 -7.80
CA GLY A 123 15.80 -17.25 -8.29
C GLY A 123 14.89 -17.76 -9.43
N ALA A 124 13.81 -17.04 -9.76
CA ALA A 124 12.97 -17.33 -10.91
C ALA A 124 13.13 -16.26 -12.00
N ASP A 125 13.53 -16.70 -13.19
CA ASP A 125 13.67 -15.83 -14.36
C ASP A 125 12.31 -15.44 -14.96
N SER A 126 11.31 -16.31 -14.85
CA SER A 126 9.99 -16.13 -15.46
C SER A 126 8.91 -15.70 -14.46
N ILE A 127 7.92 -14.93 -14.92
CA ILE A 127 6.75 -14.55 -14.10
C ILE A 127 5.98 -15.79 -13.61
N PRO A 128 5.73 -16.83 -14.44
CA PRO A 128 5.14 -18.08 -13.95
C PRO A 128 5.95 -18.74 -12.83
N GLY A 129 7.28 -18.78 -12.95
CA GLY A 129 8.15 -19.33 -11.90
C GLY A 129 8.05 -18.55 -10.59
N LYS A 130 7.98 -17.21 -10.66
CA LYS A 130 7.76 -16.37 -9.47
C LYS A 130 6.41 -16.65 -8.80
N TRP A 131 5.35 -16.89 -9.58
CA TRP A 131 4.06 -17.29 -9.03
C TRP A 131 4.10 -18.66 -8.36
N GLN A 132 4.80 -19.62 -8.94
CA GLN A 132 5.00 -20.94 -8.31
C GLN A 132 5.72 -20.81 -6.97
N PHE A 133 6.75 -19.97 -6.87
CA PHE A 133 7.41 -19.68 -5.60
C PHE A 133 6.46 -19.05 -4.58
N LEU A 134 5.62 -18.09 -4.97
CA LEU A 134 4.64 -17.49 -4.06
C LEU A 134 3.61 -18.53 -3.55
N ILE A 135 3.13 -19.41 -4.43
CA ILE A 135 2.22 -20.51 -4.04
C ILE A 135 2.91 -21.44 -3.04
N PHE A 136 4.16 -21.84 -3.34
CA PHE A 136 4.96 -22.69 -2.46
C PHE A 136 5.16 -22.05 -1.07
N LEU A 137 5.55 -20.77 -1.01
CA LEU A 137 5.70 -20.03 0.26
C LEU A 137 4.37 -19.95 1.02
N GLY A 138 3.25 -19.76 0.31
CA GLY A 138 1.91 -19.80 0.89
C GLY A 138 1.61 -21.14 1.54
N GLN A 139 1.90 -22.25 0.85
CA GLN A 139 1.73 -23.61 1.39
C GLN A 139 2.59 -23.85 2.62
N GLN A 140 3.87 -23.45 2.60
CA GLN A 140 4.75 -23.56 3.78
C GLN A 140 4.21 -22.75 4.97
N THR A 141 3.65 -21.57 4.72
CA THR A 141 3.05 -20.73 5.77
C THR A 141 1.81 -21.39 6.37
N ILE A 142 0.93 -21.97 5.54
CA ILE A 142 -0.24 -22.71 6.00
C ILE A 142 0.18 -23.90 6.88
N LEU A 143 1.17 -24.68 6.45
CA LEU A 143 1.70 -25.79 7.24
C LEU A 143 2.24 -25.34 8.61
N ASN A 144 2.95 -24.21 8.66
CA ASN A 144 3.46 -23.66 9.92
C ASN A 144 2.33 -23.19 10.85
N ILE A 145 1.30 -22.54 10.29
CA ILE A 145 0.11 -22.14 11.07
C ILE A 145 -0.58 -23.37 11.65
N GLN A 146 -0.79 -24.41 10.85
CA GLN A 146 -1.43 -25.66 11.31
C GLN A 146 -0.63 -26.33 12.44
N LYS A 147 0.71 -26.39 12.32
CA LYS A 147 1.58 -26.93 13.38
C LYS A 147 1.50 -26.12 14.67
N ASN A 148 1.46 -24.79 14.58
CA ASN A 148 1.42 -23.90 15.74
C ASN A 148 0.04 -23.80 16.39
N SER A 149 -1.04 -24.07 15.64
CA SER A 149 -2.41 -24.13 16.19
C SER A 149 -2.74 -25.48 16.82
N ALA A 150 -1.96 -26.52 16.52
CA ALA A 150 -2.08 -27.86 17.10
C ALA A 150 -1.22 -28.06 18.36
N ALA A 151 -0.39 -27.06 18.71
CA ALA A 151 0.44 -26.99 19.92
C ALA A 151 -0.19 -26.04 20.93
#